data_AF-W4VIF2-F1
#
_entry.id   AF-W4VIF2-F1
#
_cell.length_a   1.000
_cell.length_b   1.000
_cell.length_c   1.000
_cell.angle_alpha   90.00
_cell.angle_beta   90.00
_cell.angle_gamma   90.00
#
_symmetry.space_group_name_H-M   'P 1'
#
loop_
_entity.id
_entity.type
_entity.pdbx_description
1 polymer ?
#
loop_
_entity_poly.entity_id
_entity_poly.type
_entity_poly.pdbx_seq_one_letter_code
_entity_poly.pdbx_strand_id
1 'polypeptide(L)'
;MLSYNRYGIHISTGSACSLGYAEIPRSIFPFISNKEEGKRYIRFSFSHLTTEQDILTIIEVSIKIFNPIKEERIHNEKKINWQGTS
;
A
#
# COMPACT_ATOMS: atom_id res chain seq x y z
N MET A 1 -1.63 5.66 -6.33
CA MET A 1 -0.24 6.10 -6.56
C MET A 1 -0.13 7.60 -6.32
N LEU A 2 -0.23 8.07 -5.06
CA LEU A 2 -0.16 9.51 -4.77
C LEU A 2 0.35 9.85 -3.35
N SER A 3 0.13 8.98 -2.35
CA SER A 3 0.41 9.34 -0.95
C SER A 3 1.90 9.43 -0.61
N TYR A 4 2.74 8.46 -0.99
CA TYR A 4 4.20 8.53 -0.75
C TYR A 4 4.90 9.66 -1.54
N ASN A 5 4.43 9.92 -2.76
CA ASN A 5 4.96 11.00 -3.60
C ASN A 5 4.73 12.38 -2.97
N ARG A 6 3.63 12.57 -2.22
CA ARG A 6 3.35 13.81 -1.47
C ARG A 6 4.35 14.07 -0.34
N TYR A 7 5.09 13.05 0.09
CA TYR A 7 6.14 13.15 1.11
C TYR A 7 7.55 13.11 0.51
N GLY A 8 7.70 13.29 -0.81
CA GLY A 8 9.00 13.27 -1.49
C GLY A 8 9.63 11.88 -1.62
N ILE A 9 8.91 10.81 -1.29
CA ILE A 9 9.40 9.43 -1.42
C ILE A 9 8.98 8.89 -2.79
N HIS A 10 9.96 8.75 -3.67
CA HIS A 10 9.78 8.16 -4.99
C HIS A 10 9.74 6.63 -4.87
N ILE A 11 8.54 6.06 -4.97
CA ILE A 11 8.32 4.62 -4.99
C ILE A 11 7.85 4.16 -6.36
N SER A 12 8.31 2.98 -6.80
CA SER A 12 7.73 2.29 -7.94
C SER A 12 6.51 1.52 -7.45
N THR A 13 5.31 1.95 -7.82
CA THR A 13 4.12 1.12 -7.62
C THR A 13 4.15 -0.01 -8.62
N GLY A 14 4.29 -1.25 -8.14
CA GLY A 14 4.26 -2.43 -8.99
C GLY A 14 2.86 -2.79 -9.52
N SER A 15 1.83 -2.03 -9.14
CA SER A 15 0.50 -2.15 -9.71
C SER A 15 -0.02 -0.79 -10.20
N ALA A 16 -0.59 -0.81 -11.40
CA ALA A 16 -1.56 0.18 -11.88
C ALA A 16 -1.09 1.53 -12.46
N CYS A 17 0.10 1.63 -13.07
CA CYS A 17 0.37 2.71 -14.06
C CYS A 17 0.48 2.22 -15.51
N SER A 18 0.18 0.94 -15.77
CA SER A 18 0.02 0.41 -17.13
C SER A 18 -1.46 0.19 -17.38
N LEU A 19 -2.11 1.14 -18.04
CA LEU A 19 -3.27 0.85 -18.88
C LEU A 19 -2.89 -0.33 -19.79
N GLY A 20 -3.42 -1.54 -19.52
CA GLY A 20 -3.24 -2.68 -20.43
C GLY A 20 -2.92 -4.00 -19.73
N TYR A 21 -1.72 -4.19 -19.20
CA TYR A 21 -1.24 -5.51 -18.75
C TYR A 21 -0.15 -5.32 -17.68
N ALA A 22 -0.50 -5.48 -16.40
CA ALA A 22 0.48 -5.63 -15.34
C ALA A 22 0.25 -7.00 -14.70
N GLU A 23 0.97 -8.01 -15.18
CA GLU A 23 1.00 -9.31 -14.51
C GLU A 23 1.56 -9.12 -13.11
N ILE A 24 0.90 -9.73 -12.13
CA ILE A 24 1.36 -9.77 -10.74
C ILE A 24 2.76 -10.41 -10.71
N PRO A 25 3.75 -9.86 -9.98
CA PRO A 25 5.07 -10.47 -9.92
C PRO A 25 5.00 -11.91 -9.39
N ARG A 26 5.70 -12.84 -10.06
CA ARG A 26 5.81 -14.24 -9.62
C ARG A 26 6.25 -14.39 -8.16
N SER A 27 7.10 -13.49 -7.68
CA SER A 27 7.62 -13.47 -6.31
C SER A 27 6.56 -13.25 -5.23
N ILE A 28 5.40 -12.65 -5.55
CA ILE A 28 4.36 -12.36 -4.56
C ILE A 28 3.19 -13.36 -4.58
N PHE A 29 3.10 -14.24 -5.59
CA PHE A 29 2.03 -15.23 -5.69
C PHE A 29 1.85 -16.12 -4.45
N PRO A 30 2.91 -16.58 -3.76
CA PRO A 30 2.74 -17.38 -2.54
C PRO A 30 2.08 -16.63 -1.37
N PHE A 31 2.05 -15.30 -1.44
CA PHE A 31 1.57 -14.43 -0.35
C PHE A 31 0.20 -13.83 -0.61
N ILE A 32 -0.43 -14.12 -1.75
CA ILE A 32 -1.74 -13.58 -2.11
C ILE A 32 -2.78 -14.68 -2.18
N SER A 33 -3.96 -14.41 -1.63
CA SER A 33 -5.09 -15.33 -1.65
C SER A 33 -5.92 -15.19 -2.92
N ASN A 34 -5.84 -14.03 -3.59
CA ASN A 34 -6.54 -13.78 -4.85
C ASN A 34 -5.80 -12.74 -5.72
N LYS A 35 -6.20 -12.66 -7.00
CA LYS A 35 -5.59 -11.73 -7.97
C LYS A 35 -5.79 -10.25 -7.63
N GLU A 36 -6.87 -9.89 -6.93
CA GLU A 36 -7.13 -8.50 -6.54
C GLU A 36 -6.19 -8.02 -5.43
N GLU A 37 -5.79 -8.92 -4.53
CA GLU A 37 -4.78 -8.67 -3.52
C GLU A 37 -3.40 -8.44 -4.17
N GLY A 38 -3.06 -9.24 -5.18
CA GLY A 38 -1.84 -9.05 -5.97
C GLY A 38 -1.79 -7.73 -6.76
N LYS A 39 -2.91 -7.01 -6.90
CA LYS A 39 -2.94 -5.65 -7.46
C LYS A 39 -2.73 -4.56 -6.41
N ARG A 40 -2.61 -4.90 -5.13
CA ARG A 40 -2.58 -3.93 -4.01
C ARG A 40 -1.30 -4.08 -3.17
N TYR A 41 -0.14 -4.03 -3.82
CA TYR A 41 1.16 -4.06 -3.13
C TYR A 41 2.00 -2.81 -3.43
N ILE A 42 2.96 -2.55 -2.55
CA ILE A 42 3.95 -1.49 -2.69
C ILE A 42 5.33 -2.15 -2.75
N ARG A 43 6.18 -1.73 -3.70
CA ARG A 43 7.56 -2.20 -3.80
C ARG A 43 8.51 -1.07 -3.48
N PHE A 44 9.31 -1.25 -2.43
CA PHE A 44 10.49 -0.43 -2.17
C PHE A 44 11.70 -1.07 -2.84
N SER A 45 12.54 -0.27 -3.48
CA SER A 45 13.79 -0.72 -4.09
C SER A 45 14.89 0.21 -3.58
N PHE A 46 15.91 -0.38 -2.95
CA PHE A 46 17.00 0.34 -2.33
C PHE A 46 18.26 0.22 -3.18
N SER A 47 19.16 1.20 -3.05
CA SER A 47 20.47 1.19 -3.72
C SER A 47 21.58 1.39 -2.70
N HIS A 48 22.83 1.33 -3.14
CA HIS A 48 24.01 1.64 -2.31
C HIS A 48 24.04 3.10 -1.82
N LEU A 49 23.22 3.98 -2.39
CA LEU A 49 23.07 5.37 -1.95
C LEU A 49 21.96 5.56 -0.92
N THR A 50 21.14 4.53 -0.66
CA THR A 50 20.08 4.60 0.34
C THR A 50 20.69 4.66 1.73
N THR A 51 20.31 5.68 2.49
CA THR A 51 20.78 5.91 3.87
C THR A 51 19.81 5.33 4.90
N GLU A 52 20.28 5.17 6.13
CA GLU A 52 19.41 4.80 7.26
C GLU A 52 18.29 5.83 7.47
N GLN A 53 18.60 7.11 7.27
CA GLN A 53 17.62 8.18 7.39
C GLN A 53 16.47 8.03 6.37
N ASP A 54 16.78 7.59 5.14
CA ASP A 54 15.75 7.32 4.13
C ASP A 54 14.81 6.20 4.58
N ILE A 55 15.33 5.15 5.23
CA ILE A 55 14.53 4.05 5.76
C ILE A 55 13.63 4.53 6.90
N LEU A 56 14.16 5.34 7.83
CA LEU A 56 13.37 5.90 8.92
C LEU A 56 12.24 6.78 8.40
N THR A 57 12.51 7.61 7.40
CA THR A 57 11.49 8.43 6.74
C THR A 57 10.43 7.58 6.04
N ILE A 58 10.81 6.48 5.38
CA ILE A 58 9.85 5.53 4.79
C ILE A 58 8.94 4.94 5.86
N ILE A 59 9.48 4.51 7.01
CA ILE A 59 8.68 3.94 8.11
C ILE A 59 7.69 4.97 8.64
N GLU A 60 8.15 6.19 8.93
CA GLU A 60 7.31 7.27 9.45
C GLU A 60 6.17 7.62 8.50
N VAL A 61 6.47 7.78 7.21
CA VAL A 61 5.46 8.09 6.18
C VAL A 61 4.49 6.92 5.99
N SER A 62 4.97 5.68 6.07
CA SER A 62 4.11 4.49 6.01
C SER A 62 3.05 4.50 7.10
N ILE A 63 3.43 4.85 8.32
CA ILE A 63 2.50 4.98 9.47
C ILE A 63 1.48 6.09 9.22
N LYS A 64 1.93 7.27 8.77
CA LYS A 64 1.04 8.41 8.45
C LYS A 64 0.03 8.08 7.36
N ILE A 65 0.39 7.26 6.39
CA ILE A 65 -0.51 6.82 5.31
C ILE A 65 -1.47 5.74 5.81
N PHE A 66 -0.99 4.79 6.61
CA PHE A 66 -1.78 3.62 7.00
C PHE A 66 -2.81 3.93 8.10
N ASN A 67 -2.48 4.78 9.08
CA ASN A 67 -3.37 5.06 10.20
C ASN A 67 -4.75 5.59 9.77
N PRO A 68 -4.87 6.58 8.87
CA PRO A 68 -6.19 7.04 8.40
C PRO A 68 -6.97 5.94 7.68
N ILE A 69 -6.30 5.12 6.87
CA ILE A 69 -6.93 3.99 6.15
C ILE A 69 -7.48 2.96 7.14
N LYS A 70 -6.71 2.68 8.20
CA LYS A 70 -7.13 1.77 9.28
C LYS A 70 -8.35 2.31 10.03
N GLU A 71 -8.35 3.59 10.38
CA GLU A 71 -9.47 4.24 11.08
C GLU A 71 -10.74 4.26 10.24
N GLU A 72 -10.63 4.55 8.94
CA GLU A 72 -11.75 4.52 8.00
C GLU A 72 -12.37 3.11 7.89
N ARG A 73 -11.52 2.06 7.82
CA ARG A 73 -12.01 0.67 7.83
C ARG A 73 -12.77 0.33 9.10
N ILE A 74 -12.22 0.67 10.27
CA ILE A 74 -12.87 0.42 11.56
C ILE A 74 -14.21 1.15 11.66
N HIS A 75 -14.28 2.39 11.17
CA HIS A 75 -15.53 3.17 11.17
C HIS A 75 -16.59 2.53 10.25
N ASN A 76 -16.20 2.09 9.06
CA ASN A 76 -17.10 1.46 8.10
C ASN A 76 -17.60 0.08 8.58
N GLU A 77 -16.73 -0.73 9.18
CA GLU A 77 -17.12 -2.01 9.79
C GLU A 77 -18.14 -1.81 10.94
N LYS A 78 -17.95 -0.78 11.76
CA LYS A 78 -18.93 -0.41 12.79
C LYS A 78 -20.27 0.00 12.17
N LYS A 79 -20.29 0.84 11.13
CA LYS A 79 -21.55 1.24 10.47
C LYS A 79 -22.32 0.04 9.88
N ILE A 80 -21.63 -0.91 9.27
CA ILE A 80 -22.25 -2.12 8.70
C ILE A 80 -22.88 -2.97 9.82
N ASN A 81 -22.17 -3.15 10.94
CA ASN A 81 -22.68 -3.92 12.07
C ASN A 81 -23.90 -3.27 12.75
N TRP A 82 -24.03 -1.94 12.70
CA TRP A 82 -25.18 -1.21 13.24
C TRP A 82 -26.40 -1.21 12.30
N GLN A 83 -26.23 -1.40 11.00
CA GLN A 83 -27.33 -1.46 10.01
C GLN A 83 -27.92 -2.87 9.85
N GLY A 84 -27.32 -3.89 10.45
CA GLY A 84 -27.82 -5.28 10.45
C GLY A 84 -28.64 -5.67 11.68
N THR A 85 -28.94 -4.73 12.58
CA THR A 85 -29.65 -4.97 13.85
C THR A 85 -30.97 -4.21 13.97
N SER A 86 -31.66 -4.00 12.85
CA SER A 86 -33.01 -3.40 12.80
C SER A 86 -33.98 -4.30 12.05
#